data_AF-A0A6A6F8D7-F1
#
_entry.id   AF-A0A6A6F8D7-F1
#
_cell.length_a   1.000
_cell.length_b   1.000
_cell.length_c   1.000
_cell.angle_alpha   90.00
_cell.angle_beta   90.00
_cell.angle_gamma   90.00
#
_symmetry.space_group_name_H-M   'P 1'
#
loop_
_entity.id
_entity.type
_entity.pdbx_description
1 polymer ?
#
loop_
_entity_poly.entity_id
_entity_poly.type
_entity_poly.pdbx_seq_one_letter_code
_entity_poly.pdbx_strand_id
1 'polypeptide(L)'
;MSSYSTGDSVPSTFDPGIVAASFFASLTGCLLTIEILHRRGTALGNFRSWCTVACATSFGLVGIWCMHFTGNRAIILGEGDAEYQLVYNSGYTVLSVFLPIIGLTIAFSAAELPAKQQLLHWTALVLTGTFAGLSIVGMHYLGNFGVTNYKLNYSPRYLAASIVIAIGDCLTVLALFYNLREQWISSWWKRVCCALALAGGVSAMHFTASTSCRYEFLHSNGPSEIRSRDTQVIVAGAICGAAAIMCMGVLFTTRARNRILKSRSQKVMLACAMFDPDGKILVTTEGVLPAREITDKYHHRTFDEDFDTAHAVFQWIYRVTHNWTGVSELVPRMKSHLAAEKESTTGDAKVVSSHASAIYDAETYNNYELIFCERFCTAASSLATSMGLPIDQLGVLYDKVIETGTLRVDAKEKRCGNSEDKSLAEVEAALRLSLFGKGQLMFITRQLTQEDTDKLLNSGYRFAARQQVSRSIAQAMQVPQSALEAHLNDLWRYIENLMNTEKGGTYLAFFAMIPKPNGKGFDIVVRKENQDQLPDVPL
;
A
#
# COMPACT_ATOMS: atom_id res chain seq x y z
N MET A 1 48.84 27.84 -21.46
CA MET A 1 48.23 27.89 -20.12
C MET A 1 48.06 29.35 -19.75
N SER A 2 46.85 29.88 -19.93
CA SER A 2 46.47 31.21 -19.45
C SER A 2 46.45 31.18 -17.93
N SER A 3 47.43 31.80 -17.27
CA SER A 3 47.39 31.99 -15.81
C SER A 3 46.39 33.09 -15.49
N TYR A 4 45.35 32.77 -14.73
CA TYR A 4 44.41 33.77 -14.25
C TYR A 4 45.02 34.54 -13.08
N SER A 5 44.88 35.86 -13.08
CA SER A 5 45.27 36.73 -11.97
C SER A 5 44.09 36.96 -11.03
N THR A 6 44.38 37.26 -9.76
CA THR A 6 43.34 37.59 -8.77
C THR A 6 42.47 38.74 -9.27
N GLY A 7 41.15 38.54 -9.29
CA GLY A 7 40.16 39.48 -9.83
C GLY A 7 39.69 39.16 -11.26
N ASP A 8 40.35 38.24 -11.98
CA ASP A 8 39.94 37.85 -13.32
C ASP A 8 38.63 37.07 -13.30
N SER A 9 37.77 37.32 -14.29
CA SER A 9 36.54 36.55 -14.49
C SER A 9 36.83 35.31 -15.32
N VAL A 10 36.75 34.14 -14.68
CA VAL A 10 37.00 32.85 -15.36
C VAL A 10 35.73 32.38 -16.07
N PRO A 11 35.81 31.99 -17.36
CA PRO A 11 34.64 31.44 -18.08
C PRO A 11 34.23 30.08 -17.51
N SER A 12 32.92 29.87 -17.38
CA SER A 12 32.32 28.62 -16.90
C SER A 12 31.57 27.90 -18.02
N THR A 13 31.75 26.59 -18.11
CA THR A 13 30.96 25.70 -19.00
C THR A 13 30.31 24.58 -18.17
N PHE A 14 29.29 23.92 -18.72
CA PHE A 14 28.62 22.82 -18.05
C PHE A 14 28.93 21.48 -18.74
N ASP A 15 29.37 20.49 -17.96
CA ASP A 15 29.49 19.11 -18.43
C ASP A 15 28.10 18.45 -18.49
N PRO A 16 27.58 18.11 -19.67
CA PRO A 16 26.23 17.56 -19.80
C PRO A 16 26.07 16.19 -19.13
N GLY A 17 27.13 15.39 -19.04
CA GLY A 17 27.12 14.09 -18.39
C GLY A 17 26.97 14.22 -16.87
N ILE A 18 27.70 15.16 -16.25
CA ILE A 18 27.60 15.41 -14.82
C ILE A 18 26.29 16.12 -14.47
N VAL A 19 25.76 16.99 -15.36
CA VAL A 19 24.41 17.55 -15.22
C VAL A 19 23.35 16.44 -15.17
N ALA A 20 23.43 15.46 -16.08
CA ALA A 20 22.52 14.33 -16.05
C ALA A 20 22.68 13.49 -14.77
N ALA A 21 23.92 13.26 -14.32
CA ALA A 21 24.20 12.53 -13.09
C ALA A 21 23.62 13.22 -11.85
N SER A 22 23.72 14.56 -11.75
CA SER A 22 23.14 15.32 -10.64
C SER A 22 21.61 15.25 -10.65
N PHE A 23 20.97 15.30 -11.82
CA PHE A 23 19.54 15.06 -11.95
C PHE A 23 19.13 13.66 -11.47
N PHE A 24 19.86 12.61 -11.84
CA PHE A 24 19.58 11.25 -11.35
C PHE A 24 19.81 11.09 -9.84
N ALA A 25 20.80 11.78 -9.27
CA ALA A 25 20.98 11.86 -7.83
C ALA A 25 19.73 12.46 -7.15
N SER A 26 19.22 13.58 -7.69
CA SER A 26 17.99 14.20 -7.20
C SER A 26 16.78 13.28 -7.33
N LEU A 27 16.62 12.65 -8.50
CA LEU A 27 15.53 11.72 -8.80
C LEU A 27 15.50 10.54 -7.83
N THR A 28 16.66 9.99 -7.48
CA THR A 28 16.77 8.89 -6.51
C THR A 28 16.26 9.33 -5.13
N GLY A 29 16.66 10.51 -4.66
CA GLY A 29 16.17 11.08 -3.41
C GLY A 29 14.66 11.35 -3.41
N CYS A 30 14.13 11.86 -4.53
CA CYS A 30 12.71 12.12 -4.70
C CYS A 30 11.88 10.83 -4.73
N LEU A 31 12.33 9.80 -5.44
CA LEU A 31 11.68 8.49 -5.49
C LEU A 31 11.63 7.82 -4.12
N LEU A 32 12.76 7.82 -3.40
CA LEU A 32 12.82 7.27 -2.05
C LEU A 32 11.87 8.02 -1.10
N THR A 33 11.83 9.35 -1.19
CA THR A 33 10.94 10.18 -0.38
C THR A 33 9.47 9.83 -0.65
N ILE A 34 9.06 9.77 -1.92
CA ILE A 34 7.68 9.44 -2.29
C ILE A 34 7.30 8.04 -1.81
N GLU A 35 8.22 7.08 -1.84
CA GLU A 35 7.93 5.71 -1.42
C GLU A 35 7.81 5.57 0.11
N ILE A 36 8.61 6.32 0.88
CA ILE A 36 8.45 6.44 2.33
C ILE A 36 7.10 7.13 2.64
N LEU A 37 6.80 8.22 1.91
CA LEU A 37 5.59 9.02 2.08
C LEU A 37 4.32 8.22 1.79
N HIS A 38 4.33 7.35 0.77
CA HIS A 38 3.24 6.43 0.44
C HIS A 38 2.89 5.52 1.62
N ARG A 39 3.91 5.01 2.31
CA ARG A 39 3.76 4.03 3.41
C ARG A 39 3.41 4.68 4.74
N ARG A 40 3.59 6.00 4.82
CA ARG A 40 3.18 6.79 5.98
C ARG A 40 1.67 6.68 6.26
N GLY A 41 0.83 6.41 5.25
CA GLY A 41 -0.62 6.25 5.42
C GLY A 41 -1.03 5.09 6.34
N THR A 42 -0.18 4.09 6.53
CA THR A 42 -0.44 2.92 7.40
C THR A 42 0.31 3.00 8.74
N ALA A 43 1.04 4.09 9.01
CA ALA A 43 1.88 4.24 10.19
C ALA A 43 1.11 4.83 11.39
N LEU A 44 1.18 4.17 12.56
CA LEU A 44 0.56 4.64 13.80
C LEU A 44 1.45 5.65 14.55
N GLY A 45 0.84 6.72 15.09
CA GLY A 45 1.42 7.55 16.17
C GLY A 45 2.84 8.07 15.90
N ASN A 46 3.78 7.79 16.80
CA ASN A 46 5.18 8.25 16.73
C ASN A 46 5.89 7.80 15.46
N PHE A 47 5.57 6.62 14.92
CA PHE A 47 6.17 6.12 13.68
C PHE A 47 5.83 7.03 12.49
N ARG A 48 4.68 7.71 12.52
CA ARG A 48 4.31 8.73 11.53
C ARG A 48 5.25 9.94 11.58
N SER A 49 5.57 10.41 12.78
CA SER A 49 6.53 11.52 12.97
C SER A 49 7.93 11.15 12.50
N TRP A 50 8.40 9.94 12.82
CA TRP A 50 9.68 9.42 12.33
C TRP A 50 9.70 9.27 10.80
N CYS A 51 8.58 8.85 10.18
CA CYS A 51 8.47 8.80 8.73
C CYS A 51 8.57 10.18 8.08
N THR A 52 8.02 11.23 8.71
CA THR A 52 8.10 12.60 8.20
C THR A 52 9.53 13.14 8.25
N VAL A 53 10.25 12.90 9.35
CA VAL A 53 11.69 13.22 9.42
C VAL A 53 12.48 12.41 8.39
N ALA A 54 12.19 11.11 8.22
CA ALA A 54 12.84 10.28 7.20
C ALA A 54 12.58 10.79 5.76
N CYS A 55 11.36 11.26 5.47
CA CYS A 55 11.04 11.89 4.18
C CYS A 55 11.84 13.18 3.97
N ALA A 56 11.86 14.06 4.98
CA ALA A 56 12.59 15.32 4.90
C ALA A 56 14.11 15.10 4.77
N THR A 57 14.66 14.13 5.49
CA THR A 57 16.07 13.74 5.37
C THR A 57 16.37 13.15 4.00
N SER A 58 15.54 12.23 3.49
CA SER A 58 15.73 11.64 2.16
C SER A 58 15.73 12.71 1.07
N PHE A 59 14.76 13.62 1.09
CA PHE A 59 14.67 14.67 0.08
C PHE A 59 15.76 15.71 0.27
N GLY A 60 15.96 16.23 1.48
CA GLY A 60 16.97 17.24 1.80
C GLY A 60 18.40 16.79 1.55
N LEU A 61 18.79 15.62 2.06
CA LEU A 61 20.14 15.09 1.94
C LEU A 61 20.42 14.57 0.52
N VAL A 62 19.58 13.67 0.01
CA VAL A 62 19.85 12.99 -1.28
C VAL A 62 19.32 13.82 -2.45
N GLY A 63 18.05 14.24 -2.36
CA GLY A 63 17.36 14.94 -3.43
C GLY A 63 17.95 16.32 -3.73
N ILE A 64 18.42 17.02 -2.70
CA ILE A 64 18.84 18.42 -2.80
C ILE A 64 20.34 18.57 -2.56
N TRP A 65 20.87 18.16 -1.40
CA TRP A 65 22.29 18.37 -1.06
C TRP A 65 23.25 17.58 -1.95
N CYS A 66 23.03 16.26 -2.12
CA CYS A 66 23.87 15.48 -3.04
C CYS A 66 23.75 15.98 -4.48
N MET A 67 22.56 16.39 -4.92
CA MET A 67 22.39 16.99 -6.24
C MET A 67 23.19 18.29 -6.35
N HIS A 68 23.13 19.20 -5.38
CA HIS A 68 23.83 20.48 -5.43
C HIS A 68 25.34 20.31 -5.58
N PHE A 69 25.99 19.46 -4.77
CA PHE A 69 27.45 19.27 -4.87
C PHE A 69 27.86 18.48 -6.12
N THR A 70 27.00 17.57 -6.59
CA THR A 70 27.22 16.88 -7.89
C THR A 70 26.99 17.85 -9.07
N GLY A 71 26.02 18.75 -8.97
CA GLY A 71 25.72 19.77 -9.98
C GLY A 71 26.79 20.83 -10.07
N ASN A 72 27.34 21.25 -8.92
CA ASN A 72 28.50 22.13 -8.87
C ASN A 72 29.73 21.51 -9.55
N ARG A 73 29.85 20.19 -9.57
CA ARG A 73 30.90 19.50 -10.35
C ARG A 73 30.71 19.54 -11.85
N ALA A 74 29.49 19.75 -12.31
CA ALA A 74 29.24 19.96 -13.72
C ALA A 74 29.78 21.31 -14.18
N ILE A 75 30.05 22.26 -13.27
CA ILE A 75 30.59 23.58 -13.59
C ILE A 75 32.10 23.46 -13.79
N ILE A 76 32.52 23.47 -15.05
CA ILE A 76 33.93 23.43 -15.44
C ILE A 76 34.44 24.86 -15.62
N LEU A 77 35.45 25.23 -14.83
CA LEU A 77 36.17 26.50 -14.91
C LEU A 77 37.56 26.31 -15.54
N GLY A 78 38.13 27.36 -16.12
CA GLY A 78 39.56 27.38 -16.51
C GLY A 78 39.98 26.22 -17.42
N GLU A 79 39.19 25.92 -18.46
CA GLU A 79 39.45 24.84 -19.44
C GLU A 79 39.56 23.43 -18.84
N GLY A 80 39.08 23.21 -17.60
CA GLY A 80 39.09 21.90 -16.95
C GLY A 80 40.33 21.60 -16.12
N ASP A 81 41.22 22.57 -15.95
CA ASP A 81 42.39 22.41 -15.09
C ASP A 81 41.97 22.29 -13.60
N ALA A 82 42.52 21.30 -12.90
CA ALA A 82 42.17 20.97 -11.53
C ALA A 82 42.46 22.10 -10.54
N GLU A 83 43.45 22.95 -10.84
CA GLU A 83 43.86 24.08 -10.00
C GLU A 83 42.84 25.22 -9.98
N TYR A 84 41.95 25.29 -10.98
CA TYR A 84 40.98 26.38 -11.15
C TYR A 84 39.53 25.96 -10.89
N GLN A 85 39.24 24.72 -10.46
CA GLN A 85 37.86 24.30 -10.16
C GLN A 85 37.39 24.75 -8.77
N LEU A 86 36.08 24.80 -8.55
CA LEU A 86 35.49 25.22 -7.27
C LEU A 86 35.88 24.30 -6.10
N VAL A 87 36.36 24.88 -5.00
CA VAL A 87 36.63 24.19 -3.73
C VAL A 87 35.78 24.79 -2.62
N TYR A 88 35.32 23.93 -1.71
CA TYR A 88 34.38 24.29 -0.65
C TYR A 88 34.97 24.05 0.73
N ASN A 89 34.69 24.97 1.64
CA ASN A 89 34.92 24.79 3.06
C ASN A 89 33.95 23.74 3.64
N SER A 90 34.50 22.71 4.28
CA SER A 90 33.73 21.60 4.85
C SER A 90 32.69 22.02 5.89
N GLY A 91 32.92 23.09 6.64
CA GLY A 91 31.98 23.60 7.65
C GLY A 91 30.68 24.10 7.02
N TYR A 92 30.78 24.94 5.98
CA TYR A 92 29.62 25.43 5.23
C TYR A 92 28.92 24.30 4.48
N THR A 93 29.68 23.37 3.90
CA THR A 93 29.14 22.17 3.24
C THR A 93 28.27 21.35 4.20
N VAL A 94 28.74 21.09 5.43
CA VAL A 94 27.96 20.36 6.44
C VAL A 94 26.79 21.19 6.95
N LEU A 95 26.97 22.49 7.20
CA LEU A 95 25.89 23.35 7.69
C LEU A 95 24.73 23.44 6.69
N SER A 96 25.03 23.50 5.40
CA SER A 96 24.04 23.64 4.33
C SER A 96 22.99 22.51 4.32
N VAL A 97 23.35 21.29 4.72
CA VAL A 97 22.44 20.13 4.68
C VAL A 97 21.26 20.26 5.65
N PHE A 98 21.42 21.00 6.74
CA PHE A 98 20.39 21.12 7.77
C PHE A 98 19.25 22.04 7.35
N LEU A 99 19.52 23.06 6.54
CA LEU A 99 18.52 24.00 6.05
C LEU A 99 17.33 23.30 5.38
N PRO A 100 17.52 22.48 4.33
CA PRO A 100 16.40 21.83 3.66
C PRO A 100 15.77 20.76 4.54
N ILE A 101 16.51 20.07 5.40
CA ILE A 101 15.94 19.06 6.31
C ILE A 101 14.96 19.72 7.28
N ILE A 102 15.34 20.84 7.90
CA ILE A 102 14.46 21.58 8.82
C ILE A 102 13.26 22.15 8.06
N GLY A 103 13.50 22.82 6.92
CA GLY A 103 12.47 23.42 6.09
C GLY A 103 11.41 22.41 5.64
N LEU A 104 11.84 21.27 5.13
CA LEU A 104 10.96 20.20 4.67
C LEU A 104 10.26 19.48 5.82
N THR A 105 10.91 19.32 6.97
CA THR A 105 10.25 18.74 8.16
C THR A 105 9.08 19.59 8.61
N ILE A 106 9.26 20.92 8.67
CA ILE A 106 8.17 21.85 9.03
C ILE A 106 7.06 21.80 7.97
N ALA A 107 7.41 21.83 6.68
CA ALA A 107 6.43 21.81 5.61
C ALA A 107 5.60 20.52 5.56
N PHE A 108 6.25 19.36 5.65
CA PHE A 108 5.55 18.09 5.68
C PHE A 108 4.70 17.92 6.95
N SER A 109 5.17 18.41 8.10
CA SER A 109 4.40 18.36 9.35
C SER A 109 3.18 19.29 9.31
N ALA A 110 3.31 20.49 8.75
CA ALA A 110 2.20 21.43 8.62
C ALA A 110 1.13 20.95 7.65
N ALA A 111 1.54 20.32 6.54
CA ALA A 111 0.62 19.69 5.59
C ALA A 111 -0.21 18.55 6.20
N GLU A 112 0.19 18.03 7.36
CA GLU A 112 -0.50 16.95 8.08
C GLU A 112 -1.52 17.43 9.13
N LEU A 113 -1.56 18.72 9.45
CA LEU A 113 -2.46 19.22 10.47
C LEU A 113 -3.92 19.18 9.96
N PRO A 114 -4.84 18.51 10.68
CA PRO A 114 -6.25 18.50 10.30
C PRO A 114 -6.84 19.89 10.50
N ALA A 115 -6.99 20.64 9.41
CA ALA A 115 -7.61 21.95 9.43
C ALA A 115 -9.13 21.80 9.26
N LYS A 116 -9.90 22.27 10.25
CA LYS A 116 -11.38 22.32 10.18
C LYS A 116 -11.90 23.28 9.11
N GLN A 117 -11.08 24.22 8.64
CA GLN A 117 -11.44 25.21 7.63
C GLN A 117 -10.47 25.14 6.44
N GLN A 118 -11.03 25.08 5.23
CA GLN A 118 -10.28 24.97 3.97
C GLN A 118 -9.32 26.16 3.77
N LEU A 119 -9.74 27.39 4.08
CA LEU A 119 -8.90 28.58 3.95
C LEU A 119 -7.64 28.52 4.80
N LEU A 120 -7.75 28.13 6.09
CA LEU A 120 -6.61 28.01 6.99
C LEU A 120 -5.59 26.96 6.52
N HIS A 121 -6.07 25.89 5.90
CA HIS A 121 -5.20 24.86 5.33
C HIS A 121 -4.38 25.40 4.15
N TRP A 122 -5.03 26.08 3.20
CA TRP A 122 -4.35 26.65 2.04
C TRP A 122 -3.34 27.74 2.44
N THR A 123 -3.67 28.57 3.43
CA THR A 123 -2.70 29.56 3.94
C THR A 123 -1.50 28.90 4.61
N ALA A 124 -1.72 27.84 5.40
CA ALA A 124 -0.63 27.08 6.01
C ALA A 124 0.24 26.40 4.95
N LEU A 125 -0.37 25.86 3.90
CA LEU A 125 0.33 25.24 2.77
C LEU A 125 1.20 26.24 2.01
N VAL A 126 0.68 27.44 1.76
CA VAL A 126 1.43 28.52 1.07
C VAL A 126 2.59 29.00 1.93
N LEU A 127 2.36 29.26 3.22
CA LEU A 127 3.40 29.70 4.15
C LEU A 127 4.52 28.66 4.27
N THR A 128 4.15 27.41 4.50
CA THR A 128 5.13 26.33 4.70
C THR A 128 5.81 25.89 3.40
N GLY A 129 5.13 25.96 2.26
CA GLY A 129 5.73 25.75 0.94
C GLY A 129 6.72 26.85 0.56
N THR A 130 6.41 28.10 0.90
CA THR A 130 7.34 29.22 0.74
C THR A 130 8.57 29.03 1.63
N PHE A 131 8.37 28.67 2.90
CA PHE A 131 9.47 28.38 3.82
C PHE A 131 10.34 27.21 3.34
N ALA A 132 9.73 26.13 2.85
CA ALA A 132 10.44 25.03 2.23
C ALA A 132 11.27 25.51 1.03
N GLY A 133 10.67 26.22 0.06
CA GLY A 133 11.39 26.77 -1.09
C GLY A 133 12.58 27.66 -0.69
N LEU A 134 12.39 28.54 0.29
CA LEU A 134 13.46 29.37 0.85
C LEU A 134 14.57 28.55 1.52
N SER A 135 14.25 27.43 2.17
CA SER A 135 15.26 26.54 2.74
C SER A 135 16.11 25.83 1.68
N ILE A 136 15.53 25.48 0.53
CA ILE A 136 16.24 24.89 -0.61
C ILE A 136 17.17 25.92 -1.24
N VAL A 137 16.65 27.13 -1.48
CA VAL A 137 17.43 28.27 -1.97
C VAL A 137 18.57 28.60 -1.00
N GLY A 138 18.25 28.65 0.29
CA GLY A 138 19.22 28.90 1.36
C GLY A 138 20.34 27.86 1.35
N MET A 139 20.02 26.58 1.15
CA MET A 139 21.03 25.53 0.99
C MET A 139 21.96 25.79 -0.19
N HIS A 140 21.39 26.12 -1.37
CA HIS A 140 22.17 26.38 -2.57
C HIS A 140 23.16 27.54 -2.37
N TYR A 141 22.68 28.69 -1.88
CA TYR A 141 23.52 29.86 -1.71
C TYR A 141 24.47 29.74 -0.51
N LEU A 142 24.08 29.07 0.57
CA LEU A 142 24.98 28.81 1.70
C LEU A 142 26.08 27.80 1.33
N GLY A 143 25.76 26.78 0.53
CA GLY A 143 26.75 25.86 -0.05
C GLY A 143 27.76 26.61 -0.92
N ASN A 144 27.28 27.49 -1.80
CA ASN A 144 28.13 28.33 -2.65
C ASN A 144 28.89 29.43 -1.89
N PHE A 145 28.36 29.93 -0.78
CA PHE A 145 29.08 30.84 0.11
C PHE A 145 30.29 30.16 0.76
N GLY A 146 30.28 28.83 0.84
CA GLY A 146 31.42 28.02 1.27
C GLY A 146 32.56 27.95 0.25
N VAL A 147 32.44 28.52 -0.95
CA VAL A 147 33.53 28.53 -1.96
C VAL A 147 34.68 29.40 -1.46
N THR A 148 35.89 28.85 -1.43
CA THR A 148 37.08 29.53 -0.89
C THR A 148 37.93 30.24 -1.95
N ASN A 149 37.98 29.67 -3.15
CA ASN A 149 38.91 30.07 -4.21
C ASN A 149 38.32 31.06 -5.25
N TYR A 150 37.02 31.32 -5.18
CA TYR A 150 36.31 32.26 -6.04
C TYR A 150 35.33 33.12 -5.26
N LYS A 151 35.14 34.35 -5.72
CA LYS A 151 34.01 35.18 -5.34
C LYS A 151 32.92 35.10 -6.40
N LEU A 152 31.74 34.62 -6.00
CA LEU A 152 30.61 34.39 -6.91
C LEU A 152 29.72 35.64 -6.96
N ASN A 153 29.61 36.23 -8.15
CA ASN A 153 28.75 37.37 -8.41
C ASN A 153 27.53 36.93 -9.24
N TYR A 154 26.36 36.89 -8.59
CA TYR A 154 25.11 36.46 -9.21
C TYR A 154 24.38 37.61 -9.90
N SER A 155 23.79 37.34 -11.07
CA SER A 155 22.90 38.32 -11.69
C SER A 155 21.56 38.36 -10.93
N PRO A 156 21.00 39.57 -10.65
CA PRO A 156 19.73 39.69 -9.93
C PRO A 156 18.56 38.94 -10.59
N ARG A 157 18.54 38.88 -11.94
CA ARG A 157 17.48 38.20 -12.71
C ARG A 157 17.44 36.69 -12.47
N TYR A 158 18.59 36.02 -12.50
CA TYR A 158 18.68 34.57 -12.31
C TYR A 158 18.55 34.18 -10.84
N LEU A 159 19.04 35.04 -9.94
CA LEU A 159 18.77 34.91 -8.50
C LEU A 159 17.27 34.94 -8.23
N ALA A 160 16.54 35.94 -8.71
CA ALA A 160 15.09 36.03 -8.56
C ALA A 160 14.36 34.84 -9.19
N ALA A 161 14.76 34.43 -10.40
CA ALA A 161 14.19 33.26 -11.08
C ALA A 161 14.39 31.96 -10.27
N SER A 162 15.58 31.74 -9.71
CA SER A 162 15.87 30.56 -8.88
C SER A 162 14.96 30.48 -7.63
N ILE A 163 14.70 31.62 -6.99
CA ILE A 163 13.79 31.72 -5.84
C ILE A 163 12.36 31.36 -6.24
N VAL A 164 11.88 31.94 -7.35
CA VAL A 164 10.52 31.67 -7.85
C VAL A 164 10.35 30.21 -8.24
N ILE A 165 11.34 29.60 -8.90
CA ILE A 165 11.32 28.18 -9.27
C ILE A 165 11.25 27.30 -8.02
N ALA A 166 12.09 27.53 -7.01
CA ALA A 166 12.07 26.74 -5.78
C ALA A 166 10.74 26.84 -5.01
N ILE A 167 10.21 28.05 -4.85
CA ILE A 167 8.93 28.25 -4.16
C ILE A 167 7.80 27.61 -4.97
N GLY A 168 7.77 27.83 -6.28
CA GLY A 168 6.75 27.25 -7.18
C GLY A 168 6.76 25.73 -7.17
N ASP A 169 7.95 25.10 -7.19
CA ASP A 169 8.09 23.64 -7.12
C ASP A 169 7.58 23.08 -5.78
N CYS A 170 8.02 23.66 -4.66
CA CYS A 170 7.53 23.28 -3.32
C CYS A 170 6.01 23.44 -3.17
N LEU A 171 5.44 24.55 -3.63
CA LEU A 171 4.00 24.79 -3.60
C LEU A 171 3.24 23.79 -4.47
N THR A 172 3.74 23.52 -5.67
CA THR A 172 3.15 22.54 -6.59
C THR A 172 3.10 21.17 -5.92
N VAL A 173 4.19 20.74 -5.29
CA VAL A 173 4.28 19.43 -4.65
C VAL A 173 3.38 19.31 -3.44
N LEU A 174 3.34 20.34 -2.58
CA LEU A 174 2.44 20.36 -1.43
C LEU A 174 0.97 20.39 -1.88
N ALA A 175 0.64 21.14 -2.94
CA ALA A 175 -0.71 21.17 -3.50
C ALA A 175 -1.11 19.85 -4.16
N LEU A 176 -0.19 19.20 -4.89
CA LEU A 176 -0.39 17.86 -5.42
C LEU A 176 -0.59 16.85 -4.28
N PHE A 177 0.20 16.96 -3.21
CA PHE A 177 0.06 16.09 -2.05
C PHE A 177 -1.31 16.25 -1.38
N TYR A 178 -1.80 17.48 -1.23
CA TYR A 178 -3.13 17.76 -0.66
C TYR A 178 -4.27 17.25 -1.55
N ASN A 179 -4.29 17.67 -2.82
CA ASN A 179 -5.41 17.42 -3.72
C ASN A 179 -5.50 15.95 -4.18
N LEU A 180 -4.37 15.26 -4.27
CA LEU A 180 -4.28 13.98 -4.98
C LEU A 180 -3.91 12.80 -4.08
N ARG A 181 -3.88 13.02 -2.76
CA ARG A 181 -3.54 12.04 -1.72
C ARG A 181 -4.26 10.70 -1.90
N GLU A 182 -5.55 10.73 -2.24
CA GLU A 182 -6.35 9.51 -2.34
C GLU A 182 -6.32 8.85 -3.72
N GLN A 183 -6.16 9.61 -4.82
CA GLN A 183 -6.30 9.06 -6.17
C GLN A 183 -4.97 8.71 -6.85
N TRP A 184 -3.84 9.31 -6.43
CA TRP A 184 -2.57 9.21 -7.16
C TRP A 184 -1.56 8.25 -6.53
N ILE A 185 -1.62 8.10 -5.21
CA ILE A 185 -0.71 7.27 -4.42
C ILE A 185 -0.77 5.79 -4.85
N SER A 186 -1.90 5.28 -5.35
CA SER A 186 -2.02 3.87 -5.76
C SER A 186 -1.29 3.50 -7.07
N SER A 187 -0.96 4.45 -7.96
CA SER A 187 -0.40 4.14 -9.28
C SER A 187 1.09 4.46 -9.36
N TRP A 188 1.91 3.44 -9.64
CA TRP A 188 3.37 3.57 -9.77
C TRP A 188 3.80 4.66 -10.75
N TRP A 189 3.18 4.71 -11.93
CA TRP A 189 3.58 5.66 -12.99
C TRP A 189 3.39 7.12 -12.57
N LYS A 190 2.30 7.43 -11.85
CA LYS A 190 2.05 8.77 -11.33
C LYS A 190 3.09 9.20 -10.30
N ARG A 191 3.58 8.26 -9.47
CA ARG A 191 4.65 8.51 -8.51
C ARG A 191 5.97 8.85 -9.20
N VAL A 192 6.31 8.11 -10.26
CA VAL A 192 7.51 8.39 -11.06
C VAL A 192 7.41 9.77 -11.71
N CYS A 193 6.25 10.14 -12.28
CA CYS A 193 6.03 11.48 -12.83
C CYS A 193 6.21 12.59 -11.76
N CYS A 194 5.69 12.38 -10.55
CA CYS A 194 5.87 13.33 -9.44
C CYS A 194 7.35 13.45 -9.03
N ALA A 195 8.07 12.32 -8.94
CA ALA A 195 9.49 12.31 -8.63
C ALA A 195 10.33 13.05 -9.69
N LEU A 196 9.96 12.89 -10.98
CA LEU A 196 10.59 13.59 -12.09
C LEU A 196 10.33 15.10 -12.03
N ALA A 197 9.11 15.52 -11.69
CA ALA A 197 8.78 16.94 -11.53
C ALA A 197 9.60 17.58 -10.40
N LEU A 198 9.65 16.93 -9.23
CA LEU A 198 10.46 17.35 -8.08
C LEU A 198 11.95 17.45 -8.43
N ALA A 199 12.52 16.38 -8.98
CA ALA A 199 13.93 16.37 -9.38
C ALA A 199 14.21 17.46 -10.44
N GLY A 200 13.28 17.63 -11.38
CA GLY A 200 13.33 18.68 -12.39
C GLY A 200 13.33 20.07 -11.78
N GLY A 201 12.46 20.35 -10.81
CA GLY A 201 12.37 21.64 -10.12
C GLY A 201 13.64 21.98 -9.34
N VAL A 202 14.17 21.03 -8.57
CA VAL A 202 15.42 21.24 -7.82
C VAL A 202 16.60 21.46 -8.78
N SER A 203 16.73 20.64 -9.83
CA SER A 203 17.80 20.81 -10.85
C SER A 203 17.65 22.11 -11.62
N ALA A 204 16.42 22.47 -12.03
CA ALA A 204 16.14 23.72 -12.72
C ALA A 204 16.53 24.92 -11.87
N MET A 205 16.20 24.92 -10.58
CA MET A 205 16.62 25.99 -9.66
C MET A 205 18.15 26.10 -9.59
N HIS A 206 18.84 24.97 -9.36
CA HIS A 206 20.29 24.93 -9.23
C HIS A 206 21.00 25.49 -10.46
N PHE A 207 20.67 24.99 -11.66
CA PHE A 207 21.34 25.44 -12.88
C PHE A 207 20.91 26.85 -13.29
N THR A 208 19.67 27.27 -12.98
CA THR A 208 19.26 28.66 -13.18
C THR A 208 20.09 29.61 -12.32
N ALA A 209 20.32 29.28 -11.05
CA ALA A 209 21.15 30.08 -10.15
C ALA A 209 22.62 30.15 -10.60
N SER A 210 23.15 29.05 -11.15
CA SER A 210 24.52 28.99 -11.68
C SER A 210 24.66 29.67 -13.06
N THR A 211 23.56 29.85 -13.80
CA THR A 211 23.59 30.46 -15.14
C THR A 211 23.92 31.95 -15.05
N SER A 212 24.89 32.41 -15.85
CA SER A 212 25.42 33.78 -15.81
C SER A 212 25.98 34.22 -14.45
N CYS A 213 26.39 33.27 -13.60
CA CYS A 213 27.23 33.57 -12.45
C CYS A 213 28.62 33.96 -12.93
N ARG A 214 29.18 35.06 -12.41
CA ARG A 214 30.57 35.46 -12.69
C ARG A 214 31.47 34.95 -11.57
N TYR A 215 32.48 34.18 -11.94
CA TYR A 215 33.47 33.59 -11.04
C TYR A 215 34.73 34.46 -11.04
N GLU A 216 34.87 35.30 -10.01
CA GLU A 216 36.03 36.17 -9.83
C GLU A 216 37.12 35.38 -9.08
N PHE A 217 38.24 35.14 -9.75
CA PHE A 217 39.32 34.29 -9.25
C PHE A 217 40.04 34.93 -8.06
N LEU A 218 40.26 34.15 -6.99
CA LEU A 218 41.00 34.62 -5.81
C LEU A 218 42.39 33.98 -5.74
N HIS A 219 42.44 32.66 -5.72
CA HIS A 219 43.67 31.87 -5.61
C HIS A 219 43.54 30.51 -6.31
N SER A 220 44.66 29.90 -6.70
CA SER A 220 44.70 28.53 -7.23
C SER A 220 44.60 27.51 -6.10
N ASN A 221 44.10 26.32 -6.41
CA ASN A 221 43.88 25.27 -5.44
C ASN A 221 45.17 24.50 -5.11
N GLY A 222 45.39 24.23 -3.82
CA GLY A 222 46.42 23.30 -3.37
C GLY A 222 46.01 21.82 -3.52
N PRO A 223 46.97 20.87 -3.41
CA PRO A 223 46.68 19.43 -3.47
C PRO A 223 45.72 18.92 -2.39
N SER A 224 45.70 19.55 -1.21
CA SER A 224 44.78 19.23 -0.10
C SER A 224 43.34 19.64 -0.43
N GLU A 225 43.16 20.80 -1.06
CA GLU A 225 41.88 21.37 -1.46
C GLU A 225 41.22 20.56 -2.57
N ILE A 226 42.01 20.16 -3.58
CA ILE A 226 41.56 19.27 -4.66
C ILE A 226 41.06 17.92 -4.09
N ARG A 227 41.79 17.35 -3.13
CA ARG A 227 41.39 16.10 -2.45
C ARG A 227 40.11 16.24 -1.63
N SER A 228 39.97 17.36 -0.91
CA SER A 228 38.74 17.68 -0.14
C SER A 228 37.53 17.74 -1.07
N ARG A 229 37.69 18.44 -2.21
CA ARG A 229 36.75 18.44 -3.32
C ARG A 229 36.35 16.98 -3.62
N ASP A 230 37.28 16.14 -4.06
CA ASP A 230 36.96 14.81 -4.59
C ASP A 230 36.31 13.92 -3.54
N THR A 231 36.69 14.08 -2.27
CA THR A 231 36.05 13.42 -1.12
C THR A 231 34.57 13.77 -1.00
N GLN A 232 34.17 15.04 -1.19
CA GLN A 232 32.76 15.46 -1.13
C GLN A 232 31.89 14.76 -2.18
N VAL A 233 32.42 14.56 -3.39
CA VAL A 233 31.69 13.88 -4.48
C VAL A 233 31.58 12.39 -4.22
N ILE A 234 32.65 11.77 -3.71
CA ILE A 234 32.62 10.36 -3.31
C ILE A 234 31.57 10.14 -2.21
N VAL A 235 31.52 11.03 -1.21
CA VAL A 235 30.51 10.98 -0.14
C VAL A 235 29.10 11.17 -0.71
N ALA A 236 28.88 12.15 -1.58
CA ALA A 236 27.57 12.37 -2.22
C ALA A 236 27.15 11.14 -3.06
N GLY A 237 28.07 10.56 -3.83
CA GLY A 237 27.85 9.34 -4.60
C GLY A 237 27.51 8.13 -3.73
N ALA A 238 28.23 7.94 -2.61
CA ALA A 238 27.97 6.87 -1.66
C ALA A 238 26.58 7.01 -1.01
N ILE A 239 26.18 8.23 -0.63
CA ILE A 239 24.85 8.51 -0.09
C ILE A 239 23.75 8.22 -1.12
N CYS A 240 23.95 8.63 -2.38
CA CYS A 240 23.02 8.33 -3.47
C CYS A 240 22.92 6.81 -3.73
N GLY A 241 24.05 6.10 -3.72
CA GLY A 241 24.09 4.64 -3.85
C GLY A 241 23.34 3.93 -2.73
N ALA A 242 23.55 4.35 -1.47
CA ALA A 242 22.82 3.82 -0.32
C ALA A 242 21.30 4.09 -0.42
N ALA A 243 20.91 5.29 -0.86
CA ALA A 243 19.51 5.64 -1.09
C ALA A 243 18.88 4.80 -2.21
N ALA A 244 19.61 4.53 -3.30
CA ALA A 244 19.16 3.66 -4.38
C ALA A 244 18.95 2.21 -3.90
N ILE A 245 19.88 1.67 -3.11
CA ILE A 245 19.76 0.33 -2.50
C ILE A 245 18.54 0.28 -1.58
N MET A 246 18.35 1.31 -0.74
CA MET A 246 17.18 1.41 0.14
C MET A 246 15.88 1.45 -0.66
N CYS A 247 15.81 2.27 -1.71
CA CYS A 247 14.67 2.34 -2.60
C CYS A 247 14.39 0.96 -3.21
N MET A 248 15.40 0.27 -3.74
CA MET A 248 15.25 -1.09 -4.29
C MET A 248 14.75 -2.10 -3.25
N GLY A 249 15.26 -2.05 -2.01
CA GLY A 249 14.78 -2.90 -0.91
C GLY A 249 13.31 -2.66 -0.57
N VAL A 250 12.88 -1.39 -0.52
CA VAL A 250 11.48 -1.03 -0.30
C VAL A 250 10.58 -1.52 -1.45
N LEU A 251 11.05 -1.41 -2.70
CA LEU A 251 10.31 -1.91 -3.85
C LEU A 251 10.21 -3.44 -3.86
N PHE A 252 11.29 -4.13 -3.49
CA PHE A 252 11.34 -5.59 -3.42
C PHE A 252 10.42 -6.14 -2.34
N THR A 253 10.51 -5.63 -1.11
CA THR A 253 9.63 -6.02 0.01
C THR A 253 8.16 -5.86 -0.33
N THR A 254 7.84 -4.84 -1.14
CA THR A 254 6.47 -4.54 -1.57
C THR A 254 5.99 -5.48 -2.65
N ARG A 255 6.83 -5.78 -3.63
CA ARG A 255 6.50 -6.80 -4.63
C ARG A 255 6.34 -8.15 -3.97
N ALA A 256 7.19 -8.51 -3.01
CA ALA A 256 7.08 -9.73 -2.24
C ALA A 256 5.77 -9.78 -1.44
N ARG A 257 5.47 -8.73 -0.66
CA ARG A 257 4.22 -8.61 0.12
C ARG A 257 2.98 -8.66 -0.77
N ASN A 258 2.97 -7.93 -1.88
CA ASN A 258 1.84 -7.95 -2.82
C ASN A 258 1.69 -9.30 -3.52
N ARG A 259 2.79 -10.02 -3.79
CA ARG A 259 2.73 -11.39 -4.31
C ARG A 259 2.13 -12.34 -3.28
N ILE A 260 2.52 -12.22 -2.01
CA ILE A 260 1.98 -13.04 -0.90
C ILE A 260 0.48 -12.75 -0.69
N LEU A 261 0.08 -11.48 -0.68
CA LEU A 261 -1.33 -11.10 -0.57
C LEU A 261 -2.14 -11.62 -1.76
N LYS A 262 -1.60 -11.49 -2.97
CA LYS A 262 -2.24 -12.01 -4.18
C LYS A 262 -2.36 -13.54 -4.15
N SER A 263 -1.35 -14.27 -3.69
CA SER A 263 -1.43 -15.73 -3.58
C SER A 263 -2.45 -16.17 -2.52
N ARG A 264 -2.69 -15.37 -1.47
CA ARG A 264 -3.76 -15.64 -0.48
C ARG A 264 -5.16 -15.40 -1.03
N SER A 265 -5.35 -14.40 -1.90
CA SER A 265 -6.65 -14.10 -2.53
C SER A 265 -7.17 -15.17 -3.50
N GLN A 266 -6.37 -16.21 -3.78
CA GLN A 266 -6.77 -17.33 -4.65
C GLN A 266 -7.14 -18.59 -3.83
N LYS A 267 -7.22 -18.46 -2.51
CA LYS A 267 -7.47 -19.55 -1.57
C LYS A 267 -8.83 -19.42 -0.91
N VAL A 268 -9.28 -20.48 -0.24
CA VAL A 268 -10.47 -20.42 0.60
C VAL A 268 -10.08 -19.84 1.95
N MET A 269 -10.62 -18.67 2.27
CA MET A 269 -10.29 -17.88 3.45
C MET A 269 -11.51 -17.72 4.35
N LEU A 270 -11.25 -17.70 5.66
CA LEU A 270 -12.20 -17.37 6.71
C LEU A 270 -11.84 -16.00 7.28
N ALA A 271 -12.66 -14.98 7.04
CA ALA A 271 -12.52 -13.67 7.66
C ALA A 271 -13.48 -13.51 8.83
N CYS A 272 -13.07 -12.71 9.81
CA CYS A 272 -13.93 -12.29 10.91
C CYS A 272 -14.34 -10.83 10.70
N ALA A 273 -15.65 -10.58 10.65
CA ALA A 273 -16.25 -9.26 10.57
C ALA A 273 -17.05 -9.01 11.85
N MET A 274 -16.35 -8.46 12.86
CA MET A 274 -16.96 -8.07 14.13
C MET A 274 -17.29 -6.58 14.11
N PHE A 275 -18.39 -6.20 14.74
CA PHE A 275 -18.84 -4.82 14.79
C PHE A 275 -19.03 -4.34 16.23
N ASP A 276 -18.56 -3.11 16.47
CA ASP A 276 -18.83 -2.32 17.67
C ASP A 276 -20.34 -1.95 17.74
N PRO A 277 -20.93 -1.63 18.92
CA PRO A 277 -22.30 -1.15 18.99
C PRO A 277 -22.59 0.09 18.14
N ASP A 278 -21.57 0.89 17.84
CA ASP A 278 -21.63 2.04 16.91
C ASP A 278 -21.67 1.65 15.41
N GLY A 279 -21.58 0.37 15.06
CA GLY A 279 -21.53 -0.13 13.68
C GLY A 279 -20.17 0.04 12.97
N LYS A 280 -19.10 0.28 13.73
CA LYS A 280 -17.71 0.28 13.22
C LYS A 280 -17.20 -1.15 13.12
N ILE A 281 -16.37 -1.43 12.11
CA ILE A 281 -15.85 -2.78 11.87
C ILE A 281 -14.45 -2.97 12.49
N LEU A 282 -14.23 -4.14 13.08
CA LEU A 282 -12.94 -4.56 13.61
C LEU A 282 -11.93 -4.76 12.47
N VAL A 283 -10.76 -4.13 12.62
CA VAL A 283 -9.62 -4.27 11.71
C VAL A 283 -8.33 -4.44 12.47
N THR A 284 -7.35 -5.07 11.83
CA THR A 284 -5.97 -5.12 12.33
C THR A 284 -5.33 -3.74 12.27
N THR A 285 -4.13 -3.59 12.84
CA THR A 285 -3.33 -2.35 12.76
C THR A 285 -3.05 -1.89 11.33
N GLU A 286 -3.14 -2.79 10.33
CA GLU A 286 -2.98 -2.48 8.91
C GLU A 286 -4.28 -2.06 8.20
N GLY A 287 -5.43 -2.06 8.89
CA GLY A 287 -6.72 -1.69 8.29
C GLY A 287 -7.33 -2.78 7.40
N VAL A 288 -6.97 -4.04 7.62
CA VAL A 288 -7.56 -5.23 6.97
C VAL A 288 -8.31 -6.09 7.98
N LEU A 289 -9.24 -6.91 7.51
CA LEU A 289 -9.98 -7.83 8.38
C LEU A 289 -9.07 -8.95 8.89
N PRO A 290 -9.23 -9.38 10.16
CA PRO A 290 -8.63 -10.61 10.65
C PRO A 290 -9.13 -11.78 9.80
N ALA A 291 -8.20 -12.54 9.20
CA ALA A 291 -8.56 -13.66 8.35
C ALA A 291 -7.54 -14.80 8.45
N ARG A 292 -8.02 -16.03 8.29
CA ARG A 292 -7.23 -17.26 8.29
C ARG A 292 -7.53 -18.10 7.06
N GLU A 293 -6.53 -18.82 6.60
CA GLU A 293 -6.66 -19.72 5.45
C GLU A 293 -7.26 -21.06 5.90
N ILE A 294 -8.23 -21.57 5.12
CA ILE A 294 -8.82 -22.90 5.31
C ILE A 294 -8.06 -23.93 4.46
N THR A 295 -7.86 -23.66 3.16
CA THR A 295 -7.15 -24.61 2.27
C THR A 295 -6.38 -23.90 1.14
N ASP A 296 -5.16 -24.41 0.88
CA ASP A 296 -4.24 -23.99 -0.19
C ASP A 296 -4.74 -24.33 -1.60
N LYS A 297 -5.47 -25.43 -1.73
CA LYS A 297 -5.89 -26.02 -3.02
C LYS A 297 -7.41 -26.10 -3.04
N TYR A 298 -8.06 -25.11 -3.65
CA TYR A 298 -9.43 -25.31 -4.12
C TYR A 298 -9.34 -26.20 -5.36
N HIS A 299 -9.45 -27.52 -5.18
CA HIS A 299 -9.59 -28.43 -6.30
C HIS A 299 -11.02 -28.29 -6.83
N HIS A 300 -11.21 -27.43 -7.82
CA HIS A 300 -12.48 -27.20 -8.51
C HIS A 300 -13.05 -28.47 -9.18
N ARG A 301 -12.29 -29.58 -9.20
CA ARG A 301 -12.69 -30.88 -9.74
C ARG A 301 -13.26 -31.84 -8.69
N THR A 302 -13.06 -31.60 -7.40
CA THR A 302 -13.57 -32.51 -6.36
C THR A 302 -14.98 -32.12 -5.93
N PHE A 303 -15.30 -30.83 -5.90
CA PHE A 303 -16.69 -30.37 -5.79
C PHE A 303 -17.28 -30.37 -7.20
N ASP A 304 -18.15 -31.33 -7.51
CA ASP A 304 -18.88 -31.38 -8.79
C ASP A 304 -19.83 -30.17 -8.98
N GLU A 305 -20.03 -29.38 -7.93
CA GLU A 305 -20.87 -28.18 -7.87
C GLU A 305 -20.05 -27.00 -7.31
N ASP A 306 -20.34 -25.77 -7.75
CA ASP A 306 -19.73 -24.56 -7.17
C ASP A 306 -19.96 -24.55 -5.65
N PHE A 307 -18.92 -24.32 -4.84
CA PHE A 307 -19.08 -24.23 -3.38
C PHE A 307 -19.86 -22.96 -3.03
N ASP A 308 -21.19 -23.11 -2.98
CA ASP A 308 -22.19 -22.09 -2.70
C ASP A 308 -22.94 -22.40 -1.39
N THR A 309 -23.98 -21.64 -1.10
CA THR A 309 -24.80 -21.80 0.11
C THR A 309 -25.63 -23.09 0.13
N ALA A 310 -25.84 -23.73 -1.02
CA ALA A 310 -26.56 -24.99 -1.13
C ALA A 310 -25.66 -26.21 -0.87
N HIS A 311 -24.33 -26.03 -0.91
CA HIS A 311 -23.38 -27.10 -0.69
C HIS A 311 -23.52 -27.73 0.71
N ALA A 312 -23.52 -29.07 0.81
CA ALA A 312 -23.71 -29.81 2.06
C ALA A 312 -22.70 -29.40 3.16
N VAL A 313 -21.43 -29.31 2.80
CA VAL A 313 -20.36 -28.78 3.66
C VAL A 313 -20.66 -27.36 4.15
N PHE A 314 -21.13 -26.44 3.30
CA PHE A 314 -21.48 -25.08 3.72
C PHE A 314 -22.62 -25.10 4.76
N GLN A 315 -23.67 -25.89 4.51
CA GLN A 315 -24.79 -26.04 5.44
C GLN A 315 -24.36 -26.65 6.79
N TRP A 316 -23.45 -27.62 6.76
CA TRP A 316 -22.85 -28.17 7.97
C TRP A 316 -22.08 -27.09 8.75
N ILE A 317 -21.22 -26.33 8.07
CA ILE A 317 -20.47 -25.24 8.68
C ILE A 317 -21.43 -24.21 9.29
N TYR A 318 -22.47 -23.82 8.55
CA TYR A 318 -23.49 -22.88 9.02
C TYR A 318 -24.09 -23.34 10.35
N ARG A 319 -24.51 -24.61 10.44
CA ARG A 319 -25.05 -25.22 11.68
C ARG A 319 -24.03 -25.22 12.82
N VAL A 320 -22.77 -25.57 12.53
CA VAL A 320 -21.69 -25.58 13.53
C VAL A 320 -21.43 -24.19 14.08
N THR A 321 -21.41 -23.15 13.24
CA THR A 321 -21.17 -21.78 13.71
C THR A 321 -22.31 -21.21 14.57
N HIS A 322 -23.52 -21.74 14.43
CA HIS A 322 -24.65 -21.41 15.30
C HIS A 322 -24.61 -22.19 16.63
N ASN A 323 -23.83 -23.27 16.70
CA ASN A 323 -23.68 -24.06 17.92
C ASN A 323 -22.25 -24.59 18.09
N TRP A 324 -21.32 -23.69 18.39
CA TRP A 324 -19.90 -24.02 18.58
C TRP A 324 -19.64 -25.05 19.69
N THR A 325 -20.54 -25.14 20.69
CA THR A 325 -20.39 -26.07 21.82
C THR A 325 -20.32 -27.53 21.37
N GLY A 326 -20.98 -27.89 20.26
CA GLY A 326 -20.96 -29.24 19.72
C GLY A 326 -19.63 -29.66 19.09
N VAL A 327 -18.74 -28.71 18.77
CA VAL A 327 -17.50 -28.98 18.03
C VAL A 327 -16.24 -28.52 18.77
N SER A 328 -16.35 -27.57 19.71
CA SER A 328 -15.22 -26.98 20.41
C SER A 328 -14.28 -28.02 21.06
N GLU A 329 -14.84 -29.07 21.68
CA GLU A 329 -14.07 -30.16 22.30
C GLU A 329 -13.38 -31.10 21.30
N LEU A 330 -13.87 -31.15 20.06
CA LEU A 330 -13.32 -32.00 18.99
C LEU A 330 -12.16 -31.32 18.25
N VAL A 331 -12.06 -29.99 18.29
CA VAL A 331 -11.03 -29.22 17.57
C VAL A 331 -9.60 -29.73 17.82
N PRO A 332 -9.18 -30.05 19.06
CA PRO A 332 -7.83 -30.57 19.30
C PRO A 332 -7.58 -31.91 18.58
N ARG A 333 -8.59 -32.79 18.52
CA ARG A 333 -8.49 -34.08 17.80
C ARG A 333 -8.42 -33.88 16.29
N MET A 334 -9.23 -32.98 15.74
CA MET A 334 -9.19 -32.59 14.32
C MET A 334 -7.79 -32.05 13.95
N LYS A 335 -7.19 -31.22 14.82
CA LYS A 335 -5.84 -30.70 14.60
C LYS A 335 -4.78 -31.80 14.56
N SER A 336 -4.88 -32.80 15.44
CA SER A 336 -3.97 -33.95 15.44
C SER A 336 -4.16 -34.84 14.22
N HIS A 337 -5.41 -35.05 13.78
CA HIS A 337 -5.73 -35.82 12.58
C HIS A 337 -5.15 -35.18 11.32
N LEU A 338 -5.38 -33.88 11.12
CA LEU A 338 -4.81 -33.12 10.00
C LEU A 338 -3.27 -33.10 10.00
N ALA A 339 -2.64 -33.13 11.19
CA ALA A 339 -1.19 -33.22 11.30
C ALA A 339 -0.67 -34.59 10.83
N ALA A 340 -1.32 -35.69 11.26
CA ALA A 340 -0.98 -37.04 10.84
C ALA A 340 -1.19 -37.28 9.33
N GLU A 341 -2.27 -36.73 8.76
CA GLU A 341 -2.55 -36.81 7.32
C GLU A 341 -1.52 -36.03 6.48
N LYS A 342 -1.03 -34.90 7.00
CA LYS A 342 0.03 -34.13 6.34
C LYS A 342 1.34 -34.91 6.30
N GLU A 343 1.67 -35.66 7.37
CA GLU A 343 2.87 -36.50 7.44
C GLU A 343 2.79 -37.70 6.50
N SER A 344 1.64 -38.36 6.40
CA SER A 344 1.44 -39.49 5.47
C SER A 344 1.57 -39.07 4.00
N THR A 345 1.07 -37.88 3.65
CA THR A 345 1.17 -37.32 2.29
C THR A 345 2.60 -36.90 1.92
N THR A 346 3.48 -36.65 2.90
CA THR A 346 4.91 -36.36 2.65
C THR A 346 5.80 -37.60 2.61
N GLY A 347 5.34 -38.73 3.15
CA GLY A 347 6.11 -39.98 3.26
C GLY A 347 5.94 -40.94 2.09
N ASP A 348 4.78 -40.96 1.43
CA ASP A 348 4.52 -41.83 0.29
C ASP A 348 3.63 -41.17 -0.76
N ALA A 349 3.94 -41.44 -2.03
CA ALA A 349 3.25 -41.03 -3.25
C ALA A 349 3.43 -39.58 -3.74
N LYS A 350 4.35 -39.44 -4.72
CA LYS A 350 4.03 -38.73 -5.96
C LYS A 350 2.69 -39.30 -6.48
N VAL A 351 1.58 -38.64 -6.17
CA VAL A 351 0.35 -38.83 -6.94
C VAL A 351 0.65 -38.31 -8.33
N VAL A 352 0.92 -39.25 -9.24
CA VAL A 352 1.12 -39.02 -10.65
C VAL A 352 -0.10 -38.25 -11.14
N SER A 353 0.11 -36.99 -11.51
CA SER A 353 -0.84 -36.20 -12.27
C SER A 353 -0.92 -36.76 -13.69
N SER A 354 -1.54 -37.93 -13.86
CA SER A 354 -2.01 -38.41 -15.16
C SER A 354 -3.43 -37.89 -15.35
N HIS A 355 -3.59 -37.05 -16.38
CA HIS A 355 -4.81 -36.32 -16.77
C HIS A 355 -6.06 -37.19 -17.09
N ALA A 356 -6.04 -38.51 -16.86
CA ALA A 356 -7.04 -39.45 -17.39
C ALA A 356 -7.55 -40.50 -16.39
N SER A 357 -7.22 -40.45 -15.09
CA SER A 357 -7.56 -41.56 -14.17
C SER A 357 -7.89 -41.12 -12.74
N ALA A 358 -8.64 -40.04 -12.56
CA ALA A 358 -9.41 -39.84 -11.34
C ALA A 358 -10.81 -40.42 -11.58
N ILE A 359 -10.96 -41.73 -11.37
CA ILE A 359 -12.27 -42.35 -11.26
C ILE A 359 -12.94 -41.68 -10.05
N TYR A 360 -14.14 -41.14 -10.24
CA TYR A 360 -14.97 -40.57 -9.17
C TYR A 360 -15.30 -41.68 -8.16
N ASP A 361 -14.52 -41.75 -7.10
CA ASP A 361 -14.77 -42.64 -5.98
C ASP A 361 -15.45 -41.85 -4.85
N ALA A 362 -16.64 -42.31 -4.45
CA ALA A 362 -17.45 -41.68 -3.41
C ALA A 362 -16.71 -41.60 -2.06
N GLU A 363 -15.81 -42.56 -1.79
CA GLU A 363 -14.99 -42.55 -0.57
C GLU A 363 -13.99 -41.39 -0.55
N THR A 364 -13.37 -41.10 -1.70
CA THR A 364 -12.41 -39.99 -1.83
C THR A 364 -13.11 -38.62 -1.68
N TYR A 365 -14.33 -38.50 -2.22
CA TYR A 365 -15.15 -37.30 -2.08
C TYR A 365 -15.55 -37.05 -0.61
N ASN A 366 -16.09 -38.07 0.06
CA ASN A 366 -16.49 -37.99 1.48
C ASN A 366 -15.30 -37.66 2.39
N ASN A 367 -14.13 -38.23 2.12
CA ASN A 367 -12.93 -37.94 2.88
C ASN A 367 -12.51 -36.47 2.74
N TYR A 368 -12.59 -35.91 1.52
CA TYR A 368 -12.26 -34.51 1.29
C TYR A 368 -13.22 -33.54 1.99
N GLU A 369 -14.53 -33.80 1.99
CA GLU A 369 -15.51 -32.99 2.72
C GLU A 369 -15.22 -32.97 4.22
N LEU A 370 -14.89 -34.13 4.81
CA LEU A 370 -14.52 -34.25 6.22
C LEU A 370 -13.24 -33.45 6.53
N ILE A 371 -12.19 -33.63 5.72
CA ILE A 371 -10.93 -32.88 5.86
C ILE A 371 -11.16 -31.38 5.74
N PHE A 372 -12.06 -30.93 4.85
CA PHE A 372 -12.41 -29.52 4.71
C PHE A 372 -13.10 -28.98 5.97
N CYS A 373 -14.06 -29.72 6.52
CA CYS A 373 -14.74 -29.39 7.77
C CYS A 373 -13.73 -29.27 8.94
N GLU A 374 -12.78 -30.19 9.04
CA GLU A 374 -11.71 -30.13 10.05
C GLU A 374 -10.79 -28.93 9.86
N ARG A 375 -10.40 -28.62 8.62
CA ARG A 375 -9.62 -27.43 8.28
C ARG A 375 -10.36 -26.15 8.62
N PHE A 376 -11.67 -26.09 8.39
CA PHE A 376 -12.51 -24.97 8.79
C PHE A 376 -12.47 -24.77 10.30
N CYS A 377 -12.74 -25.82 11.09
CA CYS A 377 -12.75 -25.74 12.56
C CYS A 377 -11.40 -25.34 13.15
N THR A 378 -10.30 -25.87 12.60
CA THR A 378 -8.94 -25.52 13.03
C THR A 378 -8.55 -24.10 12.61
N ALA A 379 -8.97 -23.62 11.43
CA ALA A 379 -8.79 -22.24 11.02
C ALA A 379 -9.58 -21.26 11.90
N ALA A 380 -10.84 -21.59 12.20
CA ALA A 380 -11.70 -20.82 13.11
C ALA A 380 -11.10 -20.74 14.53
N SER A 381 -10.65 -21.88 15.07
CA SER A 381 -9.96 -21.94 16.36
C SER A 381 -8.68 -21.11 16.38
N SER A 382 -7.83 -21.24 15.35
CA SER A 382 -6.60 -20.44 15.23
C SER A 382 -6.89 -18.94 15.12
N LEU A 383 -7.98 -18.56 14.45
CA LEU A 383 -8.41 -17.18 14.32
C LEU A 383 -8.90 -16.63 15.67
N ALA A 384 -9.74 -17.39 16.39
CA ALA A 384 -10.20 -17.05 17.73
C ALA A 384 -9.02 -16.86 18.70
N THR A 385 -8.08 -17.81 18.74
CA THR A 385 -6.87 -17.72 19.57
C THR A 385 -6.03 -16.49 19.24
N SER A 386 -5.90 -16.13 17.95
CA SER A 386 -5.14 -14.92 17.54
C SER A 386 -5.80 -13.60 17.96
N MET A 387 -7.10 -13.60 18.22
CA MET A 387 -7.85 -12.46 18.72
C MET A 387 -7.99 -12.47 20.25
N GLY A 388 -7.49 -13.51 20.92
CA GLY A 388 -7.65 -13.69 22.37
C GLY A 388 -9.08 -14.04 22.79
N LEU A 389 -9.86 -14.63 21.87
CA LEU A 389 -11.25 -15.02 22.12
C LEU A 389 -11.37 -16.56 22.14
N PRO A 390 -12.30 -17.11 22.94
CA PRO A 390 -12.68 -18.50 22.81
C PRO A 390 -13.54 -18.72 21.54
N ILE A 391 -13.57 -19.95 21.03
CA ILE A 391 -14.16 -20.25 19.71
C ILE A 391 -15.69 -20.06 19.67
N ASP A 392 -16.36 -20.29 20.79
CA ASP A 392 -17.78 -20.01 21.03
C ASP A 392 -18.15 -18.54 20.85
N GLN A 393 -17.19 -17.65 21.12
CA GLN A 393 -17.32 -16.20 20.98
C GLN A 393 -16.89 -15.67 19.61
N LEU A 394 -16.59 -16.55 18.65
CA LEU A 394 -16.13 -16.12 17.33
C LEU A 394 -17.25 -15.50 16.48
N GLY A 395 -18.51 -15.95 16.69
CA GLY A 395 -19.69 -15.50 15.96
C GLY A 395 -20.31 -16.55 15.05
N VAL A 396 -21.22 -16.12 14.19
CA VAL A 396 -21.98 -16.97 13.27
C VAL A 396 -21.55 -16.75 11.82
N LEU A 397 -21.65 -17.79 10.99
CA LEU A 397 -21.34 -17.70 9.57
C LEU A 397 -22.35 -16.78 8.84
N TYR A 398 -21.83 -15.94 7.96
CA TYR A 398 -22.61 -15.15 7.02
C TYR A 398 -23.17 -16.04 5.89
N ASP A 399 -24.42 -15.80 5.51
CA ASP A 399 -25.19 -16.57 4.54
C ASP A 399 -24.78 -16.37 3.07
N LYS A 400 -23.63 -15.75 2.79
CA LYS A 400 -23.08 -15.61 1.43
C LYS A 400 -21.58 -15.88 1.40
N VAL A 401 -21.14 -16.54 0.32
CA VAL A 401 -19.72 -16.72 -0.02
C VAL A 401 -19.30 -15.64 -1.02
N ILE A 402 -18.20 -14.93 -0.75
CA ILE A 402 -17.67 -13.91 -1.66
C ILE A 402 -16.54 -14.51 -2.50
N GLU A 403 -16.63 -14.37 -3.82
CA GLU A 403 -15.52 -14.69 -4.71
C GLU A 403 -14.40 -13.64 -4.60
N THR A 404 -13.17 -14.11 -4.33
CA THR A 404 -11.96 -13.28 -4.23
C THR A 404 -11.06 -13.47 -5.46
N GLY A 405 -10.21 -12.48 -5.76
CA GLY A 405 -9.36 -12.51 -6.96
C GLY A 405 -10.06 -12.06 -8.26
N THR A 406 -11.27 -11.53 -8.18
CA THR A 406 -12.13 -11.15 -9.32
C THR A 406 -11.75 -9.82 -10.00
N LEU A 407 -10.90 -8.97 -9.37
CA LEU A 407 -10.50 -7.66 -9.91
C LEU A 407 -9.96 -7.67 -11.36
N ARG A 408 -9.36 -8.79 -11.81
CA ARG A 408 -8.82 -8.91 -13.19
C ARG A 408 -9.90 -9.22 -14.23
N VAL A 409 -10.98 -9.87 -13.83
CA VAL A 409 -12.09 -10.26 -14.71
C VAL A 409 -12.94 -9.01 -15.02
N ASP A 410 -13.31 -8.25 -14.00
CA ASP A 410 -14.07 -6.99 -14.14
C ASP A 410 -13.34 -5.92 -14.98
N ALA A 411 -12.02 -5.80 -14.82
CA ALA A 411 -11.22 -4.84 -15.59
C ALA A 411 -11.20 -5.17 -17.10
N LYS A 412 -11.37 -6.45 -17.45
CA LYS A 412 -11.48 -6.93 -18.83
C LYS A 412 -12.91 -6.78 -19.35
N GLU A 413 -13.93 -7.07 -18.53
CA GLU A 413 -15.34 -6.85 -18.89
C GLU A 413 -15.65 -5.37 -19.14
N LYS A 414 -15.15 -4.45 -18.28
CA LYS A 414 -15.28 -3.01 -18.50
C LYS A 414 -14.54 -2.51 -19.75
N ARG A 415 -13.50 -3.20 -20.21
CA ARG A 415 -12.80 -2.90 -21.46
C ARG A 415 -13.50 -3.48 -22.69
N CYS A 416 -14.21 -4.60 -22.55
CA CYS A 416 -14.93 -5.28 -23.62
C CYS A 416 -16.42 -4.89 -23.72
N GLY A 417 -16.90 -3.94 -22.90
CA GLY A 417 -18.31 -3.57 -22.80
C GLY A 417 -18.91 -2.80 -23.98
N ASN A 418 -18.37 -2.90 -25.21
CA ASN A 418 -18.90 -2.16 -26.36
C ASN A 418 -18.79 -2.86 -27.74
N SER A 419 -18.60 -4.18 -27.80
CA SER A 419 -18.70 -4.90 -29.09
C SER A 419 -19.67 -6.08 -28.99
N GLU A 420 -20.75 -6.02 -29.77
CA GLU A 420 -21.81 -7.04 -29.82
C GLU A 420 -21.38 -8.38 -30.45
N ASP A 421 -20.18 -8.48 -31.01
CA ASP A 421 -19.62 -9.74 -31.53
C ASP A 421 -18.56 -10.32 -30.57
N LYS A 422 -19.00 -11.06 -29.55
CA LYS A 422 -18.08 -11.90 -28.75
C LYS A 422 -17.84 -13.22 -29.48
N SER A 423 -16.61 -13.45 -29.94
CA SER A 423 -16.24 -14.74 -30.53
C SER A 423 -16.32 -15.86 -29.48
N LEU A 424 -16.74 -17.07 -29.91
CA LEU A 424 -16.86 -18.25 -29.03
C LEU A 424 -15.55 -18.53 -28.27
N ALA A 425 -14.40 -18.27 -28.90
CA ALA A 425 -13.07 -18.44 -28.33
C ALA A 425 -12.73 -17.41 -27.22
N GLU A 426 -13.24 -16.18 -27.31
CA GLU A 426 -13.07 -15.18 -26.24
C GLU A 426 -13.98 -15.46 -25.05
N VAL A 427 -15.20 -15.96 -25.30
CA VAL A 427 -16.11 -16.46 -24.27
C VAL A 427 -15.48 -17.67 -23.57
N GLU A 428 -14.92 -18.61 -24.32
CA GLU A 428 -14.25 -19.79 -23.77
C GLU A 428 -12.95 -19.43 -23.03
N ALA A 429 -12.19 -18.43 -23.50
CA ALA A 429 -11.03 -17.89 -22.79
C ALA A 429 -11.42 -17.12 -21.51
N ALA A 430 -12.55 -16.41 -21.50
CA ALA A 430 -13.11 -15.77 -20.30
C ALA A 430 -13.62 -16.81 -19.29
N LEU A 431 -14.26 -17.89 -19.77
CA LEU A 431 -14.69 -19.04 -18.96
C LEU A 431 -13.48 -19.78 -18.35
N ARG A 432 -12.42 -20.01 -19.15
CA ARG A 432 -11.16 -20.62 -18.68
C ARG A 432 -10.40 -19.73 -17.68
N LEU A 433 -10.49 -18.41 -17.81
CA LEU A 433 -9.97 -17.45 -16.82
C LEU A 433 -10.82 -17.40 -15.55
N SER A 434 -12.13 -17.60 -15.66
CA SER A 434 -13.06 -17.78 -14.52
C SER A 434 -12.74 -19.05 -13.73
N LEU A 435 -12.33 -20.13 -14.41
CA LEU A 435 -12.02 -21.43 -13.81
C LEU A 435 -10.65 -21.50 -13.09
N PHE A 436 -9.71 -20.59 -13.40
CA PHE A 436 -8.35 -20.63 -12.86
C PHE A 436 -7.99 -19.32 -12.14
N GLY A 437 -8.30 -19.25 -10.83
CA GLY A 437 -7.74 -18.25 -9.92
C GLY A 437 -8.70 -17.50 -9.02
N LYS A 438 -9.96 -17.94 -8.90
CA LYS A 438 -10.92 -17.41 -7.91
C LYS A 438 -10.65 -18.03 -6.54
N GLY A 439 -10.42 -17.20 -5.53
CA GLY A 439 -10.51 -17.64 -4.14
C GLY A 439 -11.95 -17.53 -3.65
N GLN A 440 -12.23 -18.06 -2.47
CA GLN A 440 -13.53 -17.93 -1.81
C GLN A 440 -13.33 -17.37 -0.41
N LEU A 441 -14.21 -16.46 0.00
CA LEU A 441 -14.13 -15.81 1.28
C LEU A 441 -15.44 -16.00 2.03
N MET A 442 -15.33 -16.65 3.17
CA MET A 442 -16.41 -16.84 4.13
C MET A 442 -16.23 -15.84 5.27
N PHE A 443 -17.33 -15.30 5.78
CA PHE A 443 -17.31 -14.38 6.92
C PHE A 443 -17.95 -15.02 8.13
N ILE A 444 -17.24 -14.96 9.27
CA ILE A 444 -17.86 -15.11 10.57
C ILE A 444 -18.12 -13.72 11.13
N THR A 445 -19.31 -13.55 11.69
CA THR A 445 -19.87 -12.25 12.01
C THR A 445 -20.39 -12.24 13.44
N ARG A 446 -20.15 -11.15 14.15
CA ARG A 446 -20.58 -10.99 15.55
C ARG A 446 -20.75 -9.51 15.88
N GLN A 447 -21.81 -9.19 16.61
CA GLN A 447 -21.91 -7.91 17.31
C GLN A 447 -21.19 -8.00 18.66
N LEU A 448 -20.30 -7.05 18.91
CA LEU A 448 -19.52 -7.01 20.14
C LEU A 448 -20.25 -6.22 21.21
N THR A 449 -20.03 -6.61 22.46
CA THR A 449 -20.38 -5.79 23.63
C THR A 449 -19.32 -4.71 23.84
N GLN A 450 -19.62 -3.68 24.64
CA GLN A 450 -18.62 -2.67 25.00
C GLN A 450 -17.39 -3.31 25.68
N GLU A 451 -17.60 -4.31 26.55
CA GLU A 451 -16.50 -5.02 27.22
C GLU A 451 -15.60 -5.78 26.23
N ASP A 452 -16.19 -6.47 25.26
CA ASP A 452 -15.42 -7.20 24.24
C ASP A 452 -14.65 -6.24 23.32
N THR A 453 -15.24 -5.08 23.03
CA THR A 453 -14.62 -4.01 22.25
C THR A 453 -13.37 -3.49 22.96
N ASP A 454 -13.44 -3.22 24.27
CA ASP A 454 -12.30 -2.77 25.06
C ASP A 454 -11.20 -3.83 25.13
N LYS A 455 -11.55 -5.12 25.27
CA LYS A 455 -10.58 -6.22 25.23
C LYS A 455 -9.83 -6.28 23.90
N LEU A 456 -10.54 -6.14 22.79
CA LEU A 456 -9.94 -6.17 21.44
C LEU A 456 -9.10 -4.93 21.15
N LEU A 457 -9.49 -3.76 21.67
CA LEU A 457 -8.67 -2.55 21.63
C LEU A 457 -7.36 -2.76 22.39
N ASN A 458 -7.43 -3.36 23.59
CA ASN A 458 -6.26 -3.66 24.41
C ASN A 458 -5.33 -4.73 23.80
N SER A 459 -5.85 -5.66 22.99
CA SER A 459 -5.04 -6.64 22.25
C SER A 459 -4.46 -6.09 20.94
N GLY A 460 -4.68 -4.80 20.64
CA GLY A 460 -4.04 -4.07 19.54
C GLY A 460 -4.87 -3.98 18.26
N TYR A 461 -6.14 -4.40 18.29
CA TYR A 461 -7.07 -4.19 17.17
C TYR A 461 -7.69 -2.79 17.21
N ARG A 462 -8.36 -2.42 16.12
CA ARG A 462 -8.99 -1.10 15.96
C ARG A 462 -10.38 -1.21 15.36
N PHE A 463 -11.22 -0.24 15.67
CA PHE A 463 -12.53 -0.08 15.07
C PHE A 463 -12.54 1.13 14.13
N ALA A 464 -12.96 0.91 12.90
CA ALA A 464 -12.96 1.94 11.86
C ALA A 464 -14.30 2.00 11.14
N ALA A 465 -14.62 3.17 10.60
CA ALA A 465 -15.79 3.33 9.75
C ALA A 465 -15.61 2.51 8.45
N ARG A 466 -16.65 1.79 8.03
CA ARG A 466 -16.64 0.88 6.86
C ARG A 466 -16.07 1.54 5.60
N GLN A 467 -16.43 2.81 5.35
CA GLN A 467 -15.97 3.58 4.18
C GLN A 467 -14.46 3.90 4.19
N GLN A 468 -13.85 4.02 5.37
CA GLN A 468 -12.43 4.36 5.49
C GLN A 468 -11.53 3.14 5.22
N VAL A 469 -12.02 1.94 5.54
CA VAL A 469 -11.26 0.69 5.42
C VAL A 469 -11.65 -0.16 4.22
N SER A 470 -12.78 0.13 3.56
CA SER A 470 -13.28 -0.63 2.40
C SER A 470 -12.23 -0.79 1.31
N ARG A 471 -11.49 0.28 1.00
CA ARG A 471 -10.42 0.24 0.01
C ARG A 471 -9.27 -0.70 0.39
N SER A 472 -8.82 -0.64 1.65
CA SER A 472 -7.73 -1.49 2.15
C SER A 472 -8.12 -2.97 2.14
N ILE A 473 -9.35 -3.28 2.57
CA ILE A 473 -9.89 -4.63 2.57
C ILE A 473 -10.10 -5.13 1.13
N ALA A 474 -10.66 -4.30 0.23
CA ALA A 474 -10.88 -4.65 -1.17
C ALA A 474 -9.57 -4.98 -1.90
N GLN A 475 -8.51 -4.19 -1.66
CA GLN A 475 -7.19 -4.46 -2.23
C GLN A 475 -6.56 -5.72 -1.66
N ALA A 476 -6.71 -6.00 -0.37
CA ALA A 476 -6.19 -7.20 0.26
C ALA A 476 -6.88 -8.47 -0.26
N MET A 477 -8.20 -8.43 -0.43
CA MET A 477 -9.01 -9.56 -0.90
C MET A 477 -9.11 -9.66 -2.43
N GLN A 478 -8.59 -8.66 -3.16
CA GLN A 478 -8.70 -8.56 -4.62
C GLN A 478 -10.16 -8.59 -5.12
N VAL A 479 -11.06 -7.90 -4.42
CA VAL A 479 -12.49 -7.76 -4.75
C VAL A 479 -12.78 -6.29 -5.14
N PRO A 480 -13.70 -6.01 -6.08
CA PRO A 480 -14.12 -4.64 -6.39
C PRO A 480 -14.63 -3.91 -5.15
N GLN A 481 -14.19 -2.67 -4.93
CA GLN A 481 -14.55 -1.89 -3.73
C GLN A 481 -16.07 -1.73 -3.58
N SER A 482 -16.79 -1.44 -4.66
CA SER A 482 -18.25 -1.28 -4.64
C SER A 482 -18.98 -2.56 -4.26
N ALA A 483 -18.50 -3.71 -4.73
CA ALA A 483 -19.06 -5.00 -4.36
C ALA A 483 -18.81 -5.31 -2.88
N LEU A 484 -17.58 -5.08 -2.40
CA LEU A 484 -17.25 -5.28 -0.99
C LEU A 484 -18.07 -4.37 -0.07
N GLU A 485 -18.26 -3.09 -0.43
CA GLU A 485 -19.10 -2.17 0.37
C GLU A 485 -20.55 -2.64 0.45
N ALA A 486 -21.12 -3.14 -0.66
CA ALA A 486 -22.45 -3.75 -0.66
C ALA A 486 -22.49 -4.96 0.29
N HIS A 487 -21.51 -5.85 0.22
CA HIS A 487 -21.43 -7.02 1.10
C HIS A 487 -21.26 -6.64 2.58
N LEU A 488 -20.43 -5.65 2.92
CA LEU A 488 -20.26 -5.21 4.31
C LEU A 488 -21.54 -4.58 4.89
N ASN A 489 -22.33 -3.89 4.06
CA ASN A 489 -23.63 -3.36 4.47
C ASN A 489 -24.67 -4.47 4.65
N ASP A 490 -24.72 -5.44 3.73
CA ASP A 490 -25.60 -6.61 3.87
C ASP A 490 -25.24 -7.44 5.11
N LEU A 491 -23.94 -7.59 5.39
CA LEU A 491 -23.42 -8.31 6.56
C LEU A 491 -23.81 -7.62 7.88
N TRP A 492 -23.75 -6.29 7.93
CA TRP A 492 -24.25 -5.53 9.09
C TRP A 492 -25.75 -5.75 9.32
N ARG A 493 -26.56 -5.70 8.26
CA ARG A 493 -28.01 -5.98 8.35
C ARG A 493 -28.29 -7.40 8.81
N TYR A 494 -27.52 -8.37 8.32
CA TYR A 494 -27.63 -9.76 8.72
C TYR A 494 -27.46 -9.94 10.23
N ILE A 495 -26.45 -9.27 10.83
CA ILE A 495 -26.24 -9.31 12.29
C ILE A 495 -27.42 -8.68 13.05
N GLU A 496 -27.93 -7.52 12.61
CA GLU A 496 -29.07 -6.86 13.27
C GLU A 496 -30.32 -7.77 13.30
N ASN A 497 -30.55 -8.56 12.25
CA ASN A 497 -31.72 -9.44 12.16
C ASN A 497 -31.57 -10.75 12.94
N LEU A 498 -30.35 -11.24 13.11
CA LEU A 498 -30.03 -12.43 13.91
C LEU A 498 -30.40 -12.28 15.39
N MET A 499 -30.54 -11.04 15.88
CA MET A 499 -30.96 -10.74 17.26
C MET A 499 -32.49 -10.77 17.44
N ASN A 500 -33.27 -10.84 16.35
CA ASN A 500 -34.74 -10.71 16.36
C ASN A 500 -35.50 -12.04 16.10
N THR A 501 -34.82 -13.18 16.16
CA THR A 501 -35.32 -14.49 15.68
C THR A 501 -36.15 -15.28 16.69
N GLU A 502 -36.12 -14.96 17.98
CA GLU A 502 -36.89 -15.70 18.99
C GLU A 502 -38.38 -15.36 18.92
N LYS A 503 -39.10 -16.05 18.05
CA LYS A 503 -40.58 -16.00 17.98
C LYS A 503 -41.16 -17.10 18.88
N GLY A 504 -41.77 -16.72 20.00
CA GLY A 504 -42.58 -17.63 20.81
C GLY A 504 -43.96 -17.86 20.17
N GLY A 505 -44.47 -19.10 20.18
CA GLY A 505 -45.82 -19.45 19.73
C GLY A 505 -45.86 -20.45 18.57
N THR A 506 -47.05 -20.69 18.03
CA THR A 506 -47.26 -21.52 16.83
C THR A 506 -47.48 -20.60 15.63
N TYR A 507 -46.78 -20.88 14.53
CA TYR A 507 -46.84 -20.07 13.31
C TYR A 507 -47.16 -20.96 12.11
N LEU A 508 -47.93 -20.42 11.17
CA LEU A 508 -48.15 -21.00 9.85
C LEU A 508 -47.19 -20.33 8.88
N ALA A 509 -46.32 -21.11 8.25
CA ALA A 509 -45.37 -20.62 7.25
C ALA A 509 -45.72 -21.11 5.84
N PHE A 510 -45.55 -20.23 4.86
CA PHE A 510 -45.62 -20.57 3.44
C PHE A 510 -44.30 -20.21 2.77
N PHE A 511 -43.82 -21.07 1.89
CA PHE A 511 -42.60 -20.83 1.13
C PHE A 511 -42.84 -21.10 -0.35
N ALA A 512 -42.20 -20.31 -1.20
CA ALA A 512 -42.19 -20.52 -2.65
C ALA A 512 -40.81 -21.03 -3.05
N MET A 513 -40.78 -21.88 -4.07
CA MET A 513 -39.55 -22.44 -4.62
C MET A 513 -39.34 -21.91 -6.04
N ILE A 514 -38.15 -21.44 -6.36
CA ILE A 514 -37.74 -20.98 -7.69
C ILE A 514 -36.64 -21.91 -8.20
N PRO A 515 -36.74 -22.46 -9.42
CA PRO A 515 -35.67 -23.28 -10.00
C PRO A 515 -34.40 -22.44 -10.21
N LYS A 516 -33.23 -22.98 -9.83
CA LYS A 516 -31.95 -22.30 -10.02
C LYS A 516 -31.62 -22.16 -11.52
N PRO A 517 -31.26 -20.97 -12.04
CA PRO A 517 -31.02 -20.75 -13.47
C PRO A 517 -29.88 -21.59 -14.06
N ASN A 518 -28.83 -21.86 -13.27
CA ASN A 518 -27.57 -22.46 -13.74
C ASN A 518 -27.15 -23.70 -12.90
N GLY A 519 -28.05 -24.32 -12.15
CA GLY A 519 -27.70 -25.40 -11.21
C GLY A 519 -28.81 -26.42 -11.00
N LYS A 520 -28.52 -27.46 -10.21
CA LYS A 520 -29.52 -28.43 -9.75
C LYS A 520 -30.17 -27.90 -8.47
N GLY A 521 -31.50 -27.97 -8.38
CA GLY A 521 -32.27 -27.65 -7.17
C GLY A 521 -33.16 -26.42 -7.28
N PHE A 522 -33.73 -26.04 -6.12
CA PHE A 522 -34.66 -24.92 -5.97
C PHE A 522 -34.19 -23.96 -4.88
N ASP A 523 -34.28 -22.67 -5.14
CA ASP A 523 -34.11 -21.63 -4.13
C ASP A 523 -35.44 -21.34 -3.44
N ILE A 524 -35.40 -21.10 -2.13
CA ILE A 524 -36.57 -20.71 -1.37
C ILE A 524 -36.68 -19.18 -1.36
N VAL A 525 -37.87 -18.67 -1.70
CA VAL A 525 -38.16 -17.23 -1.68
C VAL A 525 -38.39 -16.79 -0.24
N VAL A 526 -37.48 -15.98 0.26
CA VAL A 526 -37.52 -15.35 1.58
C VAL A 526 -37.52 -13.84 1.44
N ARG A 527 -37.94 -13.12 2.49
CA ARG A 527 -37.84 -11.67 2.50
C ARG A 527 -36.36 -11.30 2.56
N LYS A 528 -35.94 -10.31 1.76
CA LYS A 528 -34.54 -9.88 1.69
C LYS A 528 -33.97 -9.46 3.06
N GLU A 529 -34.83 -8.93 3.92
CA GLU A 529 -34.49 -8.51 5.28
C GLU A 529 -34.32 -9.74 6.20
N ASN A 530 -35.15 -10.77 6.10
CA ASN A 530 -35.11 -11.94 6.97
C ASN A 530 -34.85 -13.20 6.15
N GLN A 531 -33.59 -13.39 5.72
CA GLN A 531 -33.21 -14.51 4.83
C GLN A 531 -33.20 -15.87 5.55
N ASP A 532 -33.09 -15.84 6.87
CA ASP A 532 -33.11 -16.98 7.79
C ASP A 532 -34.53 -17.40 8.21
N GLN A 533 -35.56 -16.64 7.81
CA GLN A 533 -36.95 -16.91 8.19
C GLN A 533 -37.85 -17.14 6.98
N LEU A 534 -38.74 -18.13 7.11
CA LEU A 534 -39.84 -18.29 6.16
C LEU A 534 -40.91 -17.22 6.42
N PRO A 535 -41.61 -16.74 5.38
CA PRO A 535 -42.81 -15.94 5.54
C PRO A 535 -43.83 -16.70 6.40
N ASP A 536 -44.15 -16.14 7.56
CA ASP A 536 -44.98 -16.78 8.57
C ASP A 536 -46.03 -15.83 9.16
N VAL A 537 -47.11 -16.41 9.68
CA VAL A 537 -48.21 -15.72 10.37
C VAL A 537 -48.50 -16.47 11.67
N PRO A 538 -48.66 -15.79 12.82
CA PRO A 538 -49.04 -16.45 14.07
C PRO A 538 -50.44 -17.08 13.94
N LEU A 539 -50.57 -18.31 14.43
CA LEU A 539 -51.82 -19.08 14.41
C LEU A 539 -52.73 -18.77 15.60
#